data_AF-A0A4Z0L8I9-F1
#
_entry.id   AF-A0A4Z0L8I9-F1
#
_cell.length_a   1.000
_cell.length_b   1.000
_cell.length_c   1.000
_cell.angle_alpha   90.00
_cell.angle_beta   90.00
_cell.angle_gamma   90.00
#
_symmetry.space_group_name_H-M   'P 1'
#
loop_
_entity.id
_entity.type
_entity.pdbx_description
1 polymer ?
#
loop_
_entity_poly.entity_id
_entity_poly.type
_entity_poly.pdbx_seq_one_letter_code
_entity_poly.pdbx_strand_id
1 'polypeptide(L)'
;MKKSILLFIFALSVTVSAQQKTRFNKIDSLLTFLSANNKFMGQVSIREGGNTVFEKAYGYADVENNLTANAKTKYKIGSITKTFTAVMIMQLVEAKKLKLDTKLSKFYPQIKNADKITIHDLLHHRTGIIDFLNGDSTVNMLEEVSKEQMIAKIAAYEPLFEPNSKFEYSNSNYYLLGRILEDVTKEDYATNLSERIIKKAQLRNTVVSDKADLARNESHSYIFSDNKWNLIPEWNMSQAFGAGHISSTASDLTLFMNALFNETLLKKSTLDQMTKLEQSYGKGLMTFPFGERKYYGHTGGIEGFRSVVGYYPSDKVGVSLIVNGDNYNRNDIMIGILSIYYKMPYQFPNLVTFNVKPETLSSYQGIYASPQLPMKITIKVEKGELTAQATGQGSFTLNPISATEFVFDPASIKLIFNGKNMTLKQGGAEYLFTKE
;
A
#
# COMPACT_ATOMS: atom_id res chain seq x y z
N MET A 1 -67.21 -24.42 8.04
CA MET A 1 -66.50 -24.52 6.74
C MET A 1 -65.13 -23.90 6.88
N LYS A 2 -64.08 -24.65 6.54
CA LYS A 2 -62.68 -24.21 6.45
C LYS A 2 -62.52 -23.18 5.31
N LYS A 3 -61.64 -22.17 5.48
CA LYS A 3 -60.42 -21.99 4.68
C LYS A 3 -59.67 -20.69 5.04
N SER A 4 -58.37 -20.88 5.21
CA SER A 4 -57.27 -19.94 5.46
C SER A 4 -57.07 -18.91 4.34
N ILE A 5 -56.51 -17.74 4.65
CA ILE A 5 -55.41 -17.12 3.86
C ILE A 5 -54.39 -16.49 4.82
N LEU A 6 -53.16 -16.96 4.67
CA LEU A 6 -51.93 -16.60 5.37
C LEU A 6 -51.09 -15.71 4.43
N LEU A 7 -50.33 -14.78 5.02
CA LEU A 7 -49.05 -14.22 4.55
C LEU A 7 -48.93 -13.51 3.19
N PHE A 8 -48.60 -12.21 3.23
CA PHE A 8 -47.77 -11.56 2.21
C PHE A 8 -46.85 -10.50 2.86
N ILE A 9 -45.77 -10.97 3.51
CA ILE A 9 -44.61 -10.13 3.88
C ILE A 9 -43.37 -10.91 3.44
N PHE A 10 -43.02 -10.83 2.15
CA PHE A 10 -41.74 -11.38 1.66
C PHE A 10 -41.23 -10.71 0.36
N ALA A 11 -41.35 -9.38 0.24
CA ALA A 11 -40.90 -8.66 -0.97
C ALA A 11 -39.80 -7.60 -0.73
N LEU A 12 -39.43 -7.28 0.51
CA LEU A 12 -38.37 -6.27 0.78
C LEU A 12 -36.95 -6.84 0.93
N SER A 13 -36.77 -8.15 1.04
CA SER A 13 -35.45 -8.77 1.24
C SER A 13 -34.71 -9.10 -0.07
N VAL A 14 -35.40 -9.18 -1.21
CA VAL A 14 -34.79 -9.63 -2.49
C VAL A 14 -34.04 -8.52 -3.22
N THR A 15 -34.44 -7.26 -3.07
CA THR A 15 -33.82 -6.12 -3.77
C THR A 15 -32.45 -5.73 -3.18
N VAL A 16 -32.25 -5.93 -1.88
CA VAL A 16 -30.98 -5.63 -1.20
C VAL A 16 -29.87 -6.60 -1.62
N SER A 17 -30.17 -7.90 -1.73
CA SER A 17 -29.18 -8.91 -2.17
C SER A 17 -28.79 -8.76 -3.65
N ALA A 18 -29.70 -8.29 -4.51
CA ALA A 18 -29.38 -8.01 -5.90
C ALA A 18 -28.41 -6.81 -6.02
N GLN A 19 -28.67 -5.70 -5.30
CA GLN A 19 -27.79 -4.53 -5.30
C GLN A 19 -26.40 -4.82 -4.70
N GLN A 20 -26.28 -5.67 -3.68
CA GLN A 20 -24.99 -6.02 -3.08
C GLN A 20 -24.07 -6.79 -4.05
N LYS A 21 -24.62 -7.68 -4.89
CA LYS A 21 -23.86 -8.38 -5.95
C LYS A 21 -23.40 -7.43 -7.06
N THR A 22 -24.10 -6.33 -7.32
CA THR A 22 -23.76 -5.44 -8.46
C THR A 22 -22.44 -4.70 -8.31
N ARG A 23 -22.11 -4.17 -7.12
CA ARG A 23 -20.86 -3.39 -6.94
C ARG A 23 -19.61 -4.27 -7.06
N PHE A 24 -19.65 -5.48 -6.49
CA PHE A 24 -18.52 -6.41 -6.55
C PHE A 24 -18.33 -6.95 -7.96
N ASN A 25 -19.41 -7.19 -8.71
CA ASN A 25 -19.32 -7.51 -10.14
C ASN A 25 -18.70 -6.35 -10.96
N LYS A 26 -19.00 -5.09 -10.61
CA LYS A 26 -18.39 -3.93 -11.28
C LYS A 26 -16.91 -3.77 -10.94
N ILE A 27 -16.51 -4.02 -9.69
CA ILE A 27 -15.08 -4.10 -9.29
C ILE A 27 -14.37 -5.20 -10.07
N ASP A 28 -14.97 -6.40 -10.12
CA ASP A 28 -14.43 -7.52 -10.86
C ASP A 28 -14.26 -7.18 -12.35
N SER A 29 -15.28 -6.59 -12.96
CA SER A 29 -15.24 -6.16 -14.37
C SER A 29 -14.10 -5.16 -14.64
N LEU A 30 -13.86 -4.21 -13.72
CA LEU A 30 -12.75 -3.26 -13.82
C LEU A 30 -11.40 -3.98 -13.79
N LEU A 31 -11.22 -4.87 -12.82
CA LEU A 31 -9.96 -5.57 -12.60
C LEU A 31 -9.69 -6.60 -13.71
N THR A 32 -10.72 -7.30 -14.19
CA THR A 32 -10.63 -8.17 -15.37
C THR A 32 -10.26 -7.38 -16.62
N PHE A 33 -10.90 -6.22 -16.85
CA PHE A 33 -10.59 -5.36 -17.99
C PHE A 33 -9.12 -4.90 -17.96
N LEU A 34 -8.64 -4.43 -16.82
CA LEU A 34 -7.25 -4.00 -16.66
C LEU A 34 -6.28 -5.17 -16.84
N SER A 35 -6.53 -6.32 -16.19
CA SER A 35 -5.64 -7.49 -16.29
C SER A 35 -5.59 -8.05 -17.71
N ALA A 36 -6.72 -8.15 -18.41
CA ALA A 36 -6.79 -8.61 -19.80
C ALA A 36 -6.03 -7.71 -20.79
N ASN A 37 -5.78 -6.45 -20.41
CA ASN A 37 -4.99 -5.49 -21.19
C ASN A 37 -3.56 -5.31 -20.64
N ASN A 38 -3.05 -6.31 -19.90
CA ASN A 38 -1.71 -6.30 -19.29
C ASN A 38 -1.45 -5.07 -18.41
N LYS A 39 -2.48 -4.52 -17.77
CA LYS A 39 -2.34 -3.35 -16.88
C LYS A 39 -1.84 -3.71 -15.49
N PHE A 40 -2.18 -4.90 -15.02
CA PHE A 40 -1.60 -5.47 -13.80
C PHE A 40 -1.85 -6.99 -13.71
N MET A 41 -1.08 -7.63 -12.83
CA MET A 41 -1.29 -8.96 -12.27
C MET A 41 -1.24 -8.86 -10.75
N GLY A 42 -2.03 -9.65 -10.03
CA GLY A 42 -2.05 -9.62 -8.56
C GLY A 42 -3.35 -10.05 -7.92
N GLN A 43 -3.60 -9.57 -6.71
CA GLN A 43 -4.73 -9.96 -5.88
C GLN A 43 -5.38 -8.75 -5.18
N VAL A 44 -6.71 -8.78 -5.08
CA VAL A 44 -7.50 -7.80 -4.34
C VAL A 44 -8.36 -8.52 -3.29
N SER A 45 -8.49 -7.91 -2.11
CA SER A 45 -9.44 -8.32 -1.09
C SER A 45 -10.14 -7.13 -0.45
N ILE A 46 -11.43 -7.26 -0.21
CA ILE A 46 -12.24 -6.35 0.59
C ILE A 46 -12.93 -7.15 1.69
N ARG A 47 -12.83 -6.66 2.91
CA ARG A 47 -13.36 -7.29 4.12
C ARG A 47 -14.24 -6.29 4.87
N GLU A 48 -15.44 -6.73 5.23
CA GLU A 48 -16.39 -6.01 6.10
C GLU A 48 -16.43 -6.70 7.45
N GLY A 49 -15.79 -6.12 8.46
CA GLY A 49 -15.57 -6.74 9.76
C GLY A 49 -14.90 -8.11 9.63
N GLY A 50 -15.56 -9.15 10.14
CA GLY A 50 -15.06 -10.53 10.06
C GLY A 50 -15.24 -11.22 8.70
N ASN A 51 -15.91 -10.60 7.72
CA ASN A 51 -16.35 -11.27 6.49
C ASN A 51 -15.60 -10.76 5.26
N THR A 52 -14.97 -11.65 4.50
CA THR A 52 -14.45 -11.33 3.16
C THR A 52 -15.63 -11.17 2.20
N VAL A 53 -15.80 -9.98 1.64
CA VAL A 53 -16.91 -9.66 0.71
C VAL A 53 -16.46 -9.61 -0.75
N PHE A 54 -15.16 -9.49 -0.98
CA PHE A 54 -14.53 -9.60 -2.29
C PHE A 54 -13.13 -10.18 -2.14
N GLU A 55 -12.77 -11.19 -2.94
CA GLU A 55 -11.44 -11.77 -3.00
C GLU A 55 -11.24 -12.39 -4.38
N LYS A 56 -10.26 -11.87 -5.13
CA LYS A 56 -9.88 -12.41 -6.44
C LYS A 56 -8.42 -12.17 -6.75
N ALA A 57 -7.85 -13.09 -7.51
CA ALA A 57 -6.54 -12.96 -8.13
C ALA A 57 -6.71 -12.83 -9.65
N TYR A 58 -5.78 -12.13 -10.28
CA TYR A 58 -5.79 -11.76 -11.69
C TYR A 58 -4.39 -11.98 -12.28
N GLY A 59 -4.31 -12.51 -13.50
CA GLY A 59 -3.04 -12.79 -14.16
C GLY A 59 -2.33 -14.05 -13.62
N TYR A 60 -1.00 -14.00 -13.60
CA TYR A 60 -0.15 -15.17 -13.38
C TYR A 60 0.63 -15.06 -12.07
N ALA A 61 0.77 -16.20 -11.38
CA ALA A 61 1.77 -16.37 -10.34
C ALA A 61 3.16 -16.62 -10.96
N ASP A 62 3.17 -17.31 -12.11
CA ASP A 62 4.31 -17.46 -12.99
C ASP A 62 3.92 -17.42 -14.47
N VAL A 63 4.46 -16.44 -15.20
CA VAL A 63 4.19 -16.18 -16.63
C VAL A 63 4.83 -17.24 -17.52
N GLU A 64 6.05 -17.71 -17.22
CA GLU A 64 6.79 -18.62 -18.11
C GLU A 64 6.08 -19.97 -18.22
N ASN A 65 5.61 -20.51 -17.08
CA ASN A 65 4.89 -21.78 -17.03
C ASN A 65 3.35 -21.62 -17.15
N ASN A 66 2.84 -20.44 -17.48
CA ASN A 66 1.40 -20.13 -17.54
C ASN A 66 0.63 -20.50 -16.26
N LEU A 67 1.27 -20.40 -15.09
CA LEU A 67 0.65 -20.69 -13.81
C LEU A 67 -0.20 -19.50 -13.37
N THR A 68 -1.52 -19.65 -13.46
CA THR A 68 -2.47 -18.60 -13.03
C THR A 68 -2.42 -18.35 -11.52
N ALA A 69 -2.53 -17.08 -11.14
CA ALA A 69 -2.67 -16.71 -9.74
C ALA A 69 -4.05 -17.10 -9.19
N ASN A 70 -4.11 -17.46 -7.92
CA ASN A 70 -5.34 -17.85 -7.22
C ASN A 70 -5.46 -17.17 -5.85
N ALA A 71 -6.57 -17.38 -5.15
CA ALA A 71 -6.85 -16.73 -3.86
C ALA A 71 -5.82 -17.02 -2.75
N LYS A 72 -5.05 -18.12 -2.87
CA LYS A 72 -4.02 -18.53 -1.91
C LYS A 72 -2.60 -18.19 -2.38
N THR A 73 -2.45 -17.59 -3.57
CA THR A 73 -1.14 -17.18 -4.08
C THR A 73 -0.55 -16.12 -3.16
N LYS A 74 0.65 -16.39 -2.66
CA LYS A 74 1.40 -15.53 -1.76
C LYS A 74 2.34 -14.63 -2.54
N TYR A 75 2.39 -13.38 -2.11
CA TYR A 75 3.20 -12.31 -2.70
C TYR A 75 4.08 -11.70 -1.60
N LYS A 76 5.31 -11.32 -1.93
CA LYS A 76 6.15 -10.55 -0.99
C LYS A 76 5.48 -9.19 -0.76
N ILE A 77 5.15 -8.86 0.50
CA ILE A 77 4.37 -7.67 0.83
C ILE A 77 5.23 -6.43 1.10
N GLY A 78 6.56 -6.57 1.02
CA GLY A 78 7.52 -5.49 1.29
C GLY A 78 7.26 -4.79 2.62
N SER A 79 7.29 -3.47 2.62
CA SER A 79 7.18 -2.62 3.82
C SER A 79 5.91 -2.78 4.66
N ILE A 80 4.85 -3.45 4.19
CA ILE A 80 3.73 -3.83 5.08
C ILE A 80 4.23 -4.69 6.24
N THR A 81 5.33 -5.45 6.05
CA THR A 81 6.07 -6.17 7.10
C THR A 81 6.35 -5.31 8.34
N LYS A 82 6.60 -4.01 8.17
CA LYS A 82 6.84 -3.08 9.29
C LYS A 82 5.65 -3.00 10.24
N THR A 83 4.44 -3.12 9.72
CA THR A 83 3.23 -3.19 10.55
C THR A 83 3.23 -4.45 11.41
N PHE A 84 3.62 -5.60 10.85
CA PHE A 84 3.75 -6.86 11.60
C PHE A 84 4.84 -6.76 12.68
N THR A 85 6.02 -6.26 12.32
CA THR A 85 7.13 -6.02 13.27
C THR A 85 6.70 -5.08 14.40
N ALA A 86 6.02 -3.99 14.07
CA ALA A 86 5.52 -3.03 15.06
C ALA A 86 4.50 -3.69 16.00
N VAL A 87 3.56 -4.50 15.50
CA VAL A 87 2.62 -5.24 16.36
C VAL A 87 3.37 -6.17 17.32
N MET A 88 4.36 -6.92 16.86
CA MET A 88 5.15 -7.82 17.73
C MET A 88 5.92 -7.04 18.81
N ILE A 89 6.50 -5.90 18.46
CA ILE A 89 7.17 -5.00 19.42
C ILE A 89 6.16 -4.42 20.42
N MET A 90 5.00 -3.95 19.95
CA MET A 90 3.97 -3.39 20.82
C MET A 90 3.36 -4.44 21.76
N GLN A 91 3.29 -5.71 21.36
CA GLN A 91 2.94 -6.82 22.26
C GLN A 91 3.99 -7.03 23.37
N LEU A 92 5.29 -6.86 23.09
CA LEU A 92 6.32 -6.89 24.13
C LEU A 92 6.21 -5.70 25.08
N VAL A 93 5.85 -4.52 24.56
CA VAL A 93 5.57 -3.33 25.36
C VAL A 93 4.38 -3.56 26.28
N GLU A 94 3.29 -4.10 25.75
CA GLU A 94 2.08 -4.43 26.52
C GLU A 94 2.36 -5.47 27.61
N ALA A 95 3.19 -6.47 27.30
CA ALA A 95 3.66 -7.47 28.26
C ALA A 95 4.74 -6.97 29.23
N LYS A 96 5.10 -5.67 29.17
CA LYS A 96 6.16 -5.03 29.96
C LYS A 96 7.55 -5.68 29.81
N LYS A 97 7.77 -6.46 28.75
CA LYS A 97 9.06 -7.08 28.41
C LYS A 97 9.99 -6.10 27.70
N LEU A 98 9.43 -5.03 27.13
CA LEU A 98 10.13 -3.91 26.53
C LEU A 98 9.42 -2.62 26.93
N LYS A 99 10.11 -1.48 26.88
CA LYS A 99 9.46 -0.17 27.05
C LYS A 99 9.79 0.70 25.85
N LEU A 100 8.86 1.60 25.50
CA LEU A 100 9.05 2.53 24.38
C LEU A 100 10.24 3.49 24.58
N ASP A 101 10.57 3.82 25.83
CA ASP A 101 11.71 4.66 26.21
C ASP A 101 13.03 3.89 26.35
N THR A 102 13.03 2.57 26.14
CA THR A 102 14.26 1.77 26.19
C THR A 102 15.22 2.27 25.12
N LYS A 103 16.46 2.58 25.53
CA LYS A 103 17.51 3.06 24.62
C LYS A 103 18.02 1.96 23.71
N LEU A 104 18.37 2.33 22.48
CA LEU A 104 18.98 1.43 21.49
C LEU A 104 20.32 0.89 22.00
N SER A 105 21.07 1.67 22.79
CA SER A 105 22.36 1.28 23.36
C SER A 105 22.29 0.05 24.28
N LYS A 106 21.10 -0.30 24.78
CA LYS A 106 20.90 -1.55 25.51
C LYS A 106 21.14 -2.80 24.64
N PHE A 107 20.91 -2.69 23.34
CA PHE A 107 21.02 -3.79 22.38
C PHE A 107 22.21 -3.61 21.45
N TYR A 108 22.39 -2.41 20.90
CA TYR A 108 23.43 -2.10 19.91
C TYR A 108 24.17 -0.80 20.27
N PRO A 109 25.01 -0.80 21.33
CA PRO A 109 25.76 0.39 21.76
C PRO A 109 26.76 0.91 20.73
N GLN A 110 27.14 0.08 19.75
CA GLN A 110 28.02 0.47 18.66
C GLN A 110 27.37 1.38 17.61
N ILE A 111 26.03 1.49 17.59
CA ILE A 111 25.34 2.39 16.66
C ILE A 111 25.48 3.83 17.17
N LYS A 112 25.86 4.76 16.28
CA LYS A 112 25.99 6.17 16.65
C LYS A 112 24.68 6.74 17.20
N ASN A 113 24.78 7.54 18.26
CA ASN A 113 23.64 8.08 19.02
C ASN A 113 22.70 7.03 19.65
N ALA A 114 23.11 5.77 19.81
CA ALA A 114 22.26 4.71 20.38
C ALA A 114 21.80 4.98 21.82
N ASP A 115 22.55 5.77 22.59
CA ASP A 115 22.21 6.24 23.93
C ASP A 115 21.09 7.31 23.94
N LYS A 116 20.90 8.01 22.83
CA LYS A 116 19.81 8.97 22.62
C LYS A 116 18.57 8.33 22.02
N ILE A 117 18.75 7.41 21.05
CA ILE A 117 17.67 6.74 20.30
C ILE A 117 16.88 5.77 21.19
N THR A 118 15.55 5.82 21.10
CA THR A 118 14.62 4.92 21.82
C THR A 118 13.91 3.95 20.87
N ILE A 119 13.23 2.93 21.43
CA ILE A 119 12.31 2.06 20.68
C ILE A 119 11.18 2.88 20.02
N HIS A 120 10.70 3.92 20.71
CA HIS A 120 9.74 4.87 20.15
C HIS A 120 10.29 5.54 18.89
N ASP A 121 11.54 6.02 18.90
CA ASP A 121 12.13 6.72 17.75
C ASP A 121 12.30 5.78 16.55
N LEU A 122 12.68 4.52 16.79
CA LEU A 122 12.77 3.49 15.75
C LEU A 122 11.40 3.25 15.07
N LEU A 123 10.35 3.08 15.86
CA LEU A 123 8.99 2.81 15.36
C LEU A 123 8.39 3.98 14.55
N HIS A 124 8.81 5.22 14.81
CA HIS A 124 8.34 6.40 14.08
C HIS A 124 9.32 6.90 13.01
N HIS A 125 10.43 6.20 12.76
CA HIS A 125 11.48 6.66 11.85
C HIS A 125 12.07 8.04 12.19
N ARG A 126 12.43 8.24 13.46
CA ARG A 126 12.97 9.51 13.97
C ARG A 126 14.39 9.35 14.53
N THR A 127 15.19 8.48 13.94
CA THR A 127 16.50 8.10 14.49
C THR A 127 17.68 8.84 13.89
N GLY A 128 17.53 9.37 12.66
CA GLY A 128 18.65 9.88 11.86
C GLY A 128 19.52 8.78 11.22
N ILE A 129 19.17 7.49 11.42
CA ILE A 129 19.91 6.37 10.83
C ILE A 129 19.56 6.26 9.34
N ILE A 130 20.58 6.28 8.47
CA ILE A 130 20.45 6.14 7.02
C ILE A 130 19.61 4.91 6.67
N ASP A 131 18.72 5.06 5.68
CA ASP A 131 18.03 3.94 5.06
C ASP A 131 19.02 3.10 4.25
N PHE A 132 19.40 1.90 4.72
CA PHE A 132 20.36 1.08 3.99
C PHE A 132 19.93 0.77 2.55
N LEU A 133 18.62 0.69 2.27
CA LEU A 133 18.14 0.29 0.96
C LEU A 133 18.17 1.44 -0.06
N ASN A 134 17.84 2.66 0.37
CA ASN A 134 17.67 3.81 -0.53
C ASN A 134 18.73 4.90 -0.34
N GLY A 135 19.47 4.86 0.77
CA GLY A 135 20.50 5.84 1.13
C GLY A 135 21.93 5.30 1.07
N ASP A 136 22.13 4.01 0.80
CA ASP A 136 23.44 3.39 0.62
C ASP A 136 23.50 2.64 -0.71
N SER A 137 24.14 3.26 -1.71
CA SER A 137 24.28 2.69 -3.06
C SER A 137 25.19 1.46 -3.13
N THR A 138 25.88 1.10 -2.04
CA THR A 138 26.71 -0.11 -1.97
C THR A 138 25.92 -1.35 -1.59
N VAL A 139 24.65 -1.20 -1.19
CA VAL A 139 23.78 -2.34 -0.87
C VAL A 139 23.37 -3.05 -2.15
N ASN A 140 23.73 -4.32 -2.25
CA ASN A 140 23.26 -5.24 -3.27
C ASN A 140 22.25 -6.22 -2.67
N MET A 141 20.96 -6.07 -3.00
CA MET A 141 19.90 -6.93 -2.46
C MET A 141 19.94 -8.38 -2.98
N LEU A 142 20.80 -8.70 -3.95
CA LEU A 142 20.98 -10.07 -4.45
C LEU A 142 21.95 -10.88 -3.58
N GLU A 143 22.76 -10.21 -2.75
CA GLU A 143 23.78 -10.85 -1.92
C GLU A 143 23.23 -11.25 -0.55
N GLU A 144 23.74 -12.37 -0.04
CA GLU A 144 23.51 -12.78 1.34
C GLU A 144 24.38 -11.94 2.27
N VAL A 145 23.77 -11.37 3.32
CA VAL A 145 24.48 -10.58 4.32
C VAL A 145 24.10 -11.08 5.71
N SER A 146 25.11 -11.40 6.52
CA SER A 146 24.89 -11.89 7.89
C SER A 146 24.31 -10.80 8.80
N LYS A 147 23.74 -11.20 9.94
CA LYS A 147 23.28 -10.27 10.99
C LYS A 147 24.39 -9.31 11.41
N GLU A 148 25.59 -9.84 11.62
CA GLU A 148 26.76 -9.10 12.09
C GLU A 148 27.23 -8.09 11.05
N GLN A 149 27.29 -8.50 9.78
CA GLN A 149 27.65 -7.62 8.67
C GLN A 149 26.64 -6.47 8.51
N MET A 150 25.34 -6.77 8.60
CA MET A 150 24.31 -5.76 8.48
C MET A 150 24.32 -4.76 9.65
N ILE A 151 24.50 -5.26 10.89
CA ILE A 151 24.63 -4.40 12.07
C ILE A 151 25.90 -3.55 11.98
N ALA A 152 27.03 -4.11 11.55
CA ALA A 152 28.27 -3.36 11.37
C ALA A 152 28.12 -2.26 10.30
N LYS A 153 27.44 -2.57 9.18
CA LYS A 153 27.10 -1.59 8.14
C LYS A 153 26.26 -0.44 8.69
N ILE A 154 25.18 -0.74 9.42
CA ILE A 154 24.33 0.28 10.05
C ILE A 154 25.11 1.12 11.07
N ALA A 155 26.00 0.50 11.85
CA ALA A 155 26.83 1.19 12.84
C ALA A 155 27.86 2.15 12.20
N ALA A 156 28.29 1.88 10.97
CA ALA A 156 29.25 2.70 10.24
C ALA A 156 28.66 4.00 9.69
N TYR A 157 27.35 4.08 9.47
CA TYR A 157 26.69 5.28 8.93
C TYR A 157 26.90 6.50 9.81
N GLU A 158 27.03 7.68 9.19
CA GLU A 158 26.92 8.95 9.91
C GLU A 158 25.45 9.33 10.10
N PRO A 159 25.04 9.86 11.27
CA PRO A 159 23.66 10.29 11.48
C PRO A 159 23.29 11.44 10.55
N LEU A 160 22.12 11.36 9.92
CA LEU A 160 21.58 12.43 9.07
C LEU A 160 21.11 13.64 9.87
N PHE A 161 20.70 13.43 11.12
CA PHE A 161 20.20 14.45 12.04
C PHE A 161 20.17 13.93 13.49
N GLU A 162 20.01 14.83 14.45
CA GLU A 162 19.85 14.45 15.86
C GLU A 162 18.55 13.65 16.09
N PRO A 163 18.59 12.54 16.86
CA PRO A 163 17.40 11.73 17.13
C PRO A 163 16.21 12.55 17.63
N ASN A 164 15.02 12.15 17.19
CA ASN A 164 13.72 12.75 17.48
C ASN A 164 13.50 14.18 16.92
N SER A 165 14.48 14.80 16.24
CA SER A 165 14.31 16.14 15.67
C SER A 165 13.47 16.19 14.39
N LYS A 166 13.46 15.10 13.59
CA LYS A 166 12.78 15.00 12.29
C LYS A 166 12.29 13.58 12.04
N PHE A 167 11.34 13.44 11.11
CA PHE A 167 10.95 12.18 10.49
C PHE A 167 11.76 11.97 9.21
N GLU A 168 12.36 10.78 9.05
CA GLU A 168 12.97 10.33 7.80
C GLU A 168 12.88 8.80 7.70
N TYR A 169 12.21 8.30 6.67
CA TYR A 169 11.94 6.87 6.52
C TYR A 169 13.24 6.08 6.40
N SER A 170 13.35 4.96 7.10
CA SER A 170 14.57 4.14 7.09
C SER A 170 14.27 2.67 7.36
N ASN A 171 14.67 1.81 6.42
CA ASN A 171 14.55 0.36 6.59
C ASN A 171 15.47 -0.16 7.70
N SER A 172 16.58 0.53 7.97
CA SER A 172 17.51 0.21 9.06
C SER A 172 16.80 0.17 10.41
N ASN A 173 15.86 1.10 10.65
CA ASN A 173 15.11 1.14 11.91
C ASN A 173 14.30 -0.14 12.15
N TYR A 174 13.64 -0.65 11.12
CA TYR A 174 12.81 -1.84 11.22
C TYR A 174 13.61 -3.15 11.12
N TYR A 175 14.76 -3.12 10.46
CA TYR A 175 15.75 -4.20 10.59
C TYR A 175 16.17 -4.37 12.05
N LEU A 176 16.59 -3.27 12.70
CA LEU A 176 17.00 -3.26 14.11
C LEU A 176 15.84 -3.67 15.04
N LEU A 177 14.61 -3.20 14.81
CA LEU A 177 13.45 -3.64 15.59
C LEU A 177 13.21 -5.14 15.47
N GLY A 178 13.36 -5.72 14.27
CA GLY A 178 13.30 -7.18 14.08
C GLY A 178 14.36 -7.91 14.90
N ARG A 179 15.59 -7.39 14.96
CA ARG A 179 16.67 -8.01 15.74
C ARG A 179 16.50 -7.82 17.26
N ILE A 180 15.98 -6.67 17.70
CA ILE A 180 15.61 -6.42 19.10
C ILE A 180 14.49 -7.38 19.54
N LEU A 181 13.52 -7.66 18.66
CA LEU A 181 12.48 -8.65 18.91
C LEU A 181 13.08 -10.03 19.21
N GLU A 182 14.02 -10.50 18.38
CA GLU A 182 14.74 -11.76 18.63
C GLU A 182 15.58 -11.69 19.92
N ASP A 183 16.30 -10.60 20.15
CA ASP A 183 17.18 -10.46 21.31
C ASP A 183 16.39 -10.43 22.64
N VAL A 184 15.18 -9.87 22.66
CA VAL A 184 14.29 -9.84 23.83
C VAL A 184 13.58 -11.18 24.04
N THR A 185 13.19 -11.86 22.97
CA THR A 185 12.37 -13.08 23.05
C THR A 185 13.18 -14.36 23.09
N LYS A 186 14.41 -14.33 22.58
CA LYS A 186 15.28 -15.47 22.31
C LYS A 186 14.70 -16.47 21.31
N GLU A 187 13.74 -16.02 20.51
CA GLU A 187 13.10 -16.76 19.43
C GLU A 187 13.41 -16.07 18.11
N ASP A 188 13.49 -16.84 17.01
CA ASP A 188 13.68 -16.26 15.69
C ASP A 188 12.45 -15.43 15.22
N TYR A 189 12.65 -14.64 14.16
CA TYR A 189 11.58 -13.80 13.61
C TYR A 189 10.37 -14.61 13.14
N ALA A 190 10.58 -15.79 12.54
CA ALA A 190 9.51 -16.64 12.02
C ALA A 190 8.61 -17.20 13.14
N THR A 191 9.23 -17.63 14.24
CA THR A 191 8.56 -18.12 15.44
C THR A 191 7.78 -16.99 16.12
N ASN A 192 8.40 -15.81 16.25
CA ASN A 192 7.68 -14.64 16.73
C ASN A 192 6.47 -14.31 15.87
N LEU A 193 6.62 -14.23 14.54
CA LEU A 193 5.51 -13.96 13.61
C LEU A 193 4.39 -15.00 13.75
N SER A 194 4.76 -16.28 13.85
CA SER A 194 3.86 -17.41 13.99
C SER A 194 3.01 -17.32 15.26
N GLU A 195 3.66 -17.28 16.43
CA GLU A 195 2.98 -17.33 17.74
C GLU A 195 2.25 -16.03 18.09
N ARG A 196 2.81 -14.89 17.68
CA ARG A 196 2.29 -13.57 18.08
C ARG A 196 1.17 -13.07 17.20
N ILE A 197 1.16 -13.46 15.93
CA ILE A 197 0.24 -12.93 14.94
C ILE A 197 -0.47 -14.06 14.19
N ILE A 198 0.25 -14.90 13.44
CA ILE A 198 -0.38 -15.84 12.49
C ILE A 198 -1.37 -16.77 13.19
N LYS A 199 -0.97 -17.42 14.29
CA LYS A 199 -1.85 -18.35 15.01
C LYS A 199 -3.05 -17.65 15.66
N LYS A 200 -2.85 -16.44 16.18
CA LYS A 200 -3.91 -15.66 16.85
C LYS A 200 -4.94 -15.10 15.88
N ALA A 201 -4.47 -14.57 14.74
CA ALA A 201 -5.32 -13.97 13.71
C ALA A 201 -5.70 -14.94 12.59
N GLN A 202 -5.21 -16.19 12.65
CA GLN A 202 -5.46 -17.27 11.68
C GLN A 202 -5.03 -16.92 10.25
N LEU A 203 -3.84 -16.32 10.10
CA LEU A 203 -3.29 -15.88 8.81
C LEU A 203 -2.63 -17.05 8.05
N ARG A 204 -3.45 -17.94 7.49
CA ARG A 204 -3.03 -19.24 6.94
C ARG A 204 -2.08 -19.15 5.73
N ASN A 205 -2.04 -18.02 5.05
CA ASN A 205 -1.21 -17.79 3.88
C ASN A 205 -0.17 -16.70 4.14
N THR A 206 0.24 -16.51 5.38
CA THR A 206 1.29 -15.54 5.75
C THR A 206 2.50 -16.29 6.28
N VAL A 207 3.68 -15.98 5.72
CA VAL A 207 4.95 -16.64 6.06
C VAL A 207 6.10 -15.64 5.99
N VAL A 208 7.24 -15.99 6.59
CA VAL A 208 8.51 -15.33 6.26
C VAL A 208 8.90 -15.73 4.84
N SER A 209 9.20 -14.75 4.00
CA SER A 209 9.57 -14.97 2.58
C SER A 209 10.97 -15.54 2.45
N ASP A 210 11.21 -16.29 1.39
CA ASP A 210 12.55 -16.54 0.85
C ASP A 210 12.47 -16.35 -0.68
N LYS A 211 13.29 -17.07 -1.45
CA LYS A 211 13.03 -17.34 -2.86
C LYS A 211 11.65 -17.96 -3.04
N ALA A 212 10.94 -17.53 -4.08
CA ALA A 212 9.59 -17.96 -4.35
C ALA A 212 9.54 -19.47 -4.62
N ASP A 213 8.72 -20.17 -3.83
CA ASP A 213 8.40 -21.58 -4.03
C ASP A 213 6.99 -21.71 -4.65
N LEU A 214 6.94 -21.92 -5.97
CA LEU A 214 5.68 -22.09 -6.71
C LEU A 214 4.87 -23.29 -6.20
N ALA A 215 5.51 -24.36 -5.70
CA ALA A 215 4.82 -25.52 -5.12
C ALA A 215 4.13 -25.18 -3.80
N ARG A 216 4.61 -24.14 -3.11
CA ARG A 216 3.95 -23.55 -1.94
C ARG A 216 2.98 -22.45 -2.33
N ASN A 217 2.63 -22.27 -3.61
CA ASN A 217 1.73 -21.22 -4.08
C ASN A 217 2.27 -19.81 -3.75
N GLU A 218 3.57 -19.62 -3.93
CA GLU A 218 4.20 -18.30 -3.98
C GLU A 218 4.31 -17.85 -5.44
N SER A 219 4.50 -16.55 -5.65
CA SER A 219 4.55 -15.95 -6.99
C SER A 219 5.92 -15.35 -7.26
N HIS A 220 6.29 -15.29 -8.53
CA HIS A 220 7.36 -14.41 -9.01
C HIS A 220 6.87 -12.97 -9.22
N SER A 221 7.81 -12.03 -9.34
CA SER A 221 7.50 -10.64 -9.73
C SER A 221 8.07 -10.27 -11.09
N TYR A 222 7.42 -9.29 -11.72
CA TYR A 222 7.62 -8.92 -13.11
C TYR A 222 7.69 -7.41 -13.28
N ILE A 223 8.47 -6.98 -14.28
CA ILE A 223 8.40 -5.64 -14.87
C ILE A 223 7.76 -5.77 -16.25
N PHE A 224 6.88 -4.82 -16.60
CA PHE A 224 6.35 -4.76 -17.95
C PHE A 224 7.29 -3.93 -18.84
N SER A 225 7.89 -4.55 -19.85
CA SER A 225 8.69 -3.86 -20.87
C SER A 225 8.63 -4.64 -22.18
N ASP A 226 8.83 -3.95 -23.31
CA ASP A 226 8.74 -4.54 -24.65
C ASP A 226 7.41 -5.26 -24.90
N ASN A 227 6.32 -4.70 -24.35
CA ASN A 227 4.96 -5.24 -24.41
C ASN A 227 4.80 -6.66 -23.84
N LYS A 228 5.65 -7.04 -22.87
CA LYS A 228 5.59 -8.33 -22.17
C LYS A 228 5.97 -8.21 -20.70
N TRP A 229 5.59 -9.22 -19.92
CA TRP A 229 6.02 -9.37 -18.53
C TRP A 229 7.40 -10.03 -18.48
N ASN A 230 8.40 -9.32 -17.97
CA ASN A 230 9.76 -9.83 -17.81
C ASN A 230 10.02 -10.13 -16.34
N LEU A 231 10.52 -11.32 -16.06
CA LEU A 231 10.84 -11.77 -14.71
C LEU A 231 11.90 -10.87 -14.07
N ILE A 232 11.68 -10.47 -12.81
CA ILE A 232 12.66 -9.73 -12.03
C ILE A 232 13.45 -10.73 -11.16
N PRO A 233 14.79 -10.62 -11.13
CA PRO A 233 15.61 -11.42 -10.22
C PRO A 233 15.20 -11.22 -8.76
N GLU A 234 15.08 -12.34 -8.04
CA GLU A 234 14.69 -12.31 -6.63
C GLU A 234 15.80 -11.80 -5.73
N TRP A 235 15.43 -11.00 -4.75
CA TRP A 235 16.32 -10.54 -3.70
C TRP A 235 16.64 -11.68 -2.73
N ASN A 236 17.85 -11.63 -2.17
CA ASN A 236 18.17 -12.39 -0.97
C ASN A 236 17.51 -11.71 0.23
N MET A 237 16.65 -12.44 0.92
CA MET A 237 15.78 -11.87 1.94
C MET A 237 16.46 -11.61 3.30
N SER A 238 17.72 -12.03 3.47
CA SER A 238 18.54 -11.81 4.69
C SER A 238 18.64 -10.33 5.11
N GLN A 239 18.62 -9.42 4.13
CA GLN A 239 18.73 -7.97 4.34
C GLN A 239 17.38 -7.30 4.61
N ALA A 240 16.29 -7.76 3.97
CA ALA A 240 14.97 -7.14 4.12
C ALA A 240 14.41 -7.30 5.55
N PHE A 241 14.57 -8.49 6.14
CA PHE A 241 14.25 -8.85 7.52
C PHE A 241 12.99 -8.16 8.10
N GLY A 242 13.03 -7.62 9.33
CA GLY A 242 11.89 -6.94 9.97
C GLY A 242 11.33 -5.73 9.21
N ALA A 243 11.97 -5.30 8.11
CA ALA A 243 11.50 -4.23 7.25
C ALA A 243 10.73 -4.71 6.00
N GLY A 244 10.86 -5.97 5.56
CA GLY A 244 10.28 -6.43 4.28
C GLY A 244 10.12 -7.93 4.04
N HIS A 245 10.40 -8.78 5.03
CA HIS A 245 10.60 -10.23 4.90
C HIS A 245 9.32 -11.10 4.98
N ILE A 246 8.13 -10.56 4.70
CA ILE A 246 6.88 -11.33 4.78
C ILE A 246 6.26 -11.52 3.39
N SER A 247 5.76 -12.73 3.15
CA SER A 247 4.87 -13.06 2.03
C SER A 247 3.46 -13.29 2.57
N SER A 248 2.45 -12.77 1.89
CA SER A 248 1.05 -12.90 2.32
C SER A 248 0.07 -12.86 1.13
N THR A 249 -1.22 -12.98 1.40
CA THR A 249 -2.32 -12.75 0.45
C THR A 249 -3.03 -11.46 0.80
N ALA A 250 -3.73 -10.85 -0.16
CA ALA A 250 -4.57 -9.68 0.09
C ALA A 250 -5.63 -9.95 1.18
N SER A 251 -6.13 -11.18 1.25
CA SER A 251 -7.13 -11.63 2.23
C SER A 251 -6.56 -11.74 3.64
N ASP A 252 -5.38 -12.33 3.78
CA ASP A 252 -4.67 -12.40 5.06
C ASP A 252 -4.27 -10.99 5.53
N LEU A 253 -3.88 -10.08 4.63
CA LEU A 253 -3.60 -8.68 4.98
C LEU A 253 -4.84 -7.95 5.53
N THR A 254 -6.00 -8.09 4.89
CA THR A 254 -7.22 -7.48 5.43
C THR A 254 -7.68 -8.14 6.73
N LEU A 255 -7.47 -9.45 6.88
CA LEU A 255 -7.74 -10.19 8.12
C LEU A 255 -6.82 -9.75 9.26
N PHE A 256 -5.52 -9.57 8.98
CA PHE A 256 -4.55 -9.03 9.93
C PHE A 256 -4.97 -7.64 10.42
N MET A 257 -5.33 -6.75 9.51
CA MET A 257 -5.80 -5.41 9.90
C MET A 257 -7.09 -5.46 10.71
N ASN A 258 -8.05 -6.32 10.34
CA ASN A 258 -9.25 -6.51 11.15
C ASN A 258 -8.91 -7.05 12.56
N ALA A 259 -7.99 -8.02 12.67
CA ALA A 259 -7.53 -8.56 13.96
C ALA A 259 -6.76 -7.55 14.82
N LEU A 260 -6.06 -6.60 14.17
CA LEU A 260 -5.41 -5.50 14.85
C LEU A 260 -6.43 -4.52 15.43
N PHE A 261 -7.38 -4.07 14.61
CA PHE A 261 -8.34 -3.03 14.97
C PHE A 261 -9.54 -3.51 15.80
N ASN A 262 -9.80 -4.83 15.85
CA ASN A 262 -10.79 -5.43 16.73
C ASN A 262 -10.21 -5.93 18.07
N GLU A 263 -8.99 -5.52 18.40
CA GLU A 263 -8.30 -5.82 19.65
C GLU A 263 -7.91 -7.30 19.87
N THR A 264 -7.89 -8.12 18.80
CA THR A 264 -7.41 -9.50 18.90
C THR A 264 -5.89 -9.56 19.15
N LEU A 265 -5.13 -8.63 18.55
CA LEU A 265 -3.66 -8.65 18.60
C LEU A 265 -3.05 -7.73 19.67
N LEU A 266 -3.76 -6.65 20.04
CA LEU A 266 -3.33 -5.61 20.98
C LEU A 266 -4.54 -5.07 21.73
N LYS A 267 -4.37 -4.65 22.99
CA LYS A 267 -5.41 -3.89 23.69
C LYS A 267 -5.65 -2.54 23.05
N LYS A 268 -6.87 -1.99 23.19
CA LYS A 268 -7.22 -0.64 22.72
C LYS A 268 -6.17 0.43 23.07
N SER A 269 -5.71 0.48 24.31
CA SER A 269 -4.71 1.46 24.77
C SER A 269 -3.36 1.35 24.05
N THR A 270 -2.98 0.15 23.63
CA THR A 270 -1.75 -0.12 22.89
C THR A 270 -1.93 0.21 21.41
N LEU A 271 -3.09 -0.14 20.84
CA LEU A 271 -3.47 0.25 19.48
C LEU A 271 -3.56 1.78 19.31
N ASP A 272 -4.07 2.49 20.32
CA ASP A 272 -4.15 3.96 20.30
C ASP A 272 -2.76 4.60 20.27
N GLN A 273 -1.79 4.02 20.97
CA GLN A 273 -0.40 4.44 20.86
C GLN A 273 0.19 4.12 19.48
N MET A 274 -0.22 3.01 18.86
CA MET A 274 0.27 2.60 17.54
C MET A 274 -0.26 3.50 16.41
N THR A 275 -1.53 3.93 16.51
CA THR A 275 -2.23 4.75 15.51
C THR A 275 -2.01 6.25 15.68
N LYS A 276 -1.52 6.71 16.83
CA LYS A 276 -1.12 8.10 17.05
C LYS A 276 0.02 8.47 16.09
N LEU A 277 -0.29 9.36 15.15
CA LEU A 277 0.67 9.85 14.16
C LEU A 277 1.56 10.93 14.77
N GLU A 278 2.84 10.87 14.46
CA GLU A 278 3.76 11.98 14.63
C GLU A 278 4.18 12.47 13.25
N GLN A 279 3.84 13.72 12.94
CA GLN A 279 3.80 14.25 11.57
C GLN A 279 2.86 13.41 10.70
N SER A 280 3.36 12.42 9.95
CA SER A 280 2.59 11.62 9.00
C SER A 280 2.64 10.11 9.27
N TYR A 281 3.31 9.66 10.34
CA TYR A 281 3.59 8.24 10.57
C TYR A 281 3.33 7.85 12.03
N GLY A 282 2.64 6.73 12.24
CA GLY A 282 2.44 6.06 13.53
C GLY A 282 3.46 4.95 13.74
N LYS A 283 3.25 4.04 14.69
CA LYS A 283 4.18 2.94 14.93
C LYS A 283 3.92 1.82 13.93
N GLY A 284 4.52 1.92 12.74
CA GLY A 284 4.34 0.97 11.65
C GLY A 284 3.03 1.13 10.88
N LEU A 285 2.38 2.27 11.00
CA LEU A 285 1.14 2.60 10.30
C LEU A 285 1.23 4.01 9.72
N MET A 286 0.64 4.18 8.56
CA MET A 286 0.36 5.48 7.94
C MET A 286 -1.13 5.59 7.64
N THR A 287 -1.54 6.73 7.10
CA THR A 287 -2.96 6.95 6.77
C THR A 287 -3.17 7.36 5.32
N PHE A 288 -4.22 6.82 4.72
CA PHE A 288 -4.61 7.08 3.34
C PHE A 288 -6.00 7.71 3.30
N PRO A 289 -6.16 8.88 2.70
CA PRO A 289 -7.47 9.49 2.52
C PRO A 289 -8.21 8.86 1.33
N PHE A 290 -9.52 8.71 1.45
CA PHE A 290 -10.42 8.44 0.33
C PHE A 290 -11.77 9.16 0.56
N GLY A 291 -11.97 10.29 -0.12
CA GLY A 291 -13.03 11.23 0.24
C GLY A 291 -12.86 11.68 1.70
N GLU A 292 -13.92 11.58 2.50
CA GLU A 292 -13.90 11.88 3.94
C GLU A 292 -13.33 10.74 4.81
N ARG A 293 -13.01 9.59 4.20
CA ARG A 293 -12.58 8.40 4.93
C ARG A 293 -11.07 8.40 5.12
N LYS A 294 -10.64 7.99 6.30
CA LYS A 294 -9.22 7.89 6.69
C LYS A 294 -8.87 6.44 7.00
N TYR A 295 -8.25 5.77 6.05
CA TYR A 295 -7.75 4.42 6.22
C TYR A 295 -6.43 4.45 6.99
N TYR A 296 -6.24 3.53 7.92
CA TYR A 296 -4.96 3.22 8.55
C TYR A 296 -4.36 1.99 7.88
N GLY A 297 -3.05 1.99 7.59
CA GLY A 297 -2.41 0.84 7.00
C GLY A 297 -0.98 1.12 6.58
N HIS A 298 -0.52 0.46 5.52
CA HIS A 298 0.83 0.66 4.99
C HIS A 298 0.90 0.22 3.52
N THR A 299 1.86 0.77 2.77
CA THR A 299 2.23 0.30 1.41
C THR A 299 3.47 -0.60 1.45
N GLY A 300 3.75 -1.32 0.38
CA GLY A 300 4.97 -2.13 0.27
C GLY A 300 5.52 -2.16 -1.14
N GLY A 301 6.84 -2.29 -1.22
CA GLY A 301 7.55 -2.53 -2.46
C GLY A 301 8.76 -3.41 -2.19
N ILE A 302 8.95 -4.42 -3.03
CA ILE A 302 10.11 -5.30 -3.04
C ILE A 302 10.18 -5.95 -4.41
N GLU A 303 11.33 -5.90 -5.08
CA GLU A 303 11.45 -6.35 -6.49
C GLU A 303 10.36 -5.67 -7.37
N GLY A 304 9.60 -6.44 -8.15
CA GLY A 304 8.40 -6.00 -8.87
C GLY A 304 7.11 -6.03 -8.06
N PHE A 305 7.11 -6.59 -6.85
CA PHE A 305 5.92 -6.61 -6.02
C PHE A 305 5.61 -5.21 -5.48
N ARG A 306 4.33 -4.87 -5.49
CA ARG A 306 3.81 -3.65 -4.84
C ARG A 306 2.54 -3.99 -4.11
N SER A 307 2.34 -3.42 -2.93
CA SER A 307 1.22 -3.75 -2.08
C SER A 307 0.69 -2.52 -1.36
N VAL A 308 -0.59 -2.59 -1.01
CA VAL A 308 -1.25 -1.67 -0.10
C VAL A 308 -2.28 -2.44 0.69
N VAL A 309 -2.35 -2.15 1.99
CA VAL A 309 -3.47 -2.55 2.84
C VAL A 309 -3.93 -1.33 3.63
N GLY A 310 -5.23 -1.18 3.76
CA GLY A 310 -5.85 -0.15 4.58
C GLY A 310 -7.05 -0.71 5.35
N TYR A 311 -7.30 -0.14 6.52
CA TYR A 311 -8.49 -0.40 7.33
C TYR A 311 -9.13 0.91 7.75
N TYR A 312 -10.43 1.06 7.52
CA TYR A 312 -11.20 2.20 7.99
C TYR A 312 -12.05 1.81 9.21
N PRO A 313 -11.68 2.27 10.42
CA PRO A 313 -12.32 1.80 11.65
C PRO A 313 -13.81 2.10 11.76
N SER A 314 -14.27 3.26 11.28
CA SER A 314 -15.67 3.67 11.39
C SER A 314 -16.61 2.71 10.65
N ASP A 315 -16.23 2.29 9.43
CA ASP A 315 -17.02 1.34 8.63
C ASP A 315 -16.62 -0.12 8.90
N LYS A 316 -15.52 -0.34 9.64
CA LYS A 316 -14.88 -1.65 9.83
C LYS A 316 -14.50 -2.33 8.50
N VAL A 317 -14.00 -1.55 7.55
CA VAL A 317 -13.68 -2.01 6.19
C VAL A 317 -12.17 -2.14 6.01
N GLY A 318 -11.71 -3.35 5.71
CA GLY A 318 -10.36 -3.62 5.24
C GLY A 318 -10.32 -3.73 3.72
N VAL A 319 -9.32 -3.12 3.08
CA VAL A 319 -9.04 -3.24 1.65
C VAL A 319 -7.57 -3.53 1.43
N SER A 320 -7.26 -4.45 0.51
CA SER A 320 -5.90 -4.71 0.08
C SER A 320 -5.82 -4.91 -1.42
N LEU A 321 -4.78 -4.34 -2.02
CA LEU A 321 -4.32 -4.62 -3.38
C LEU A 321 -2.86 -5.04 -3.29
N ILE A 322 -2.53 -6.18 -3.85
CA ILE A 322 -1.15 -6.63 -4.08
C ILE A 322 -0.99 -6.84 -5.57
N VAL A 323 0.11 -6.40 -6.15
CA VAL A 323 0.47 -6.63 -7.55
C VAL A 323 1.86 -7.25 -7.62
N ASN A 324 2.03 -8.22 -8.51
CA ASN A 324 3.33 -8.82 -8.85
C ASN A 324 3.84 -8.37 -10.22
N GLY A 325 3.09 -7.52 -10.91
CA GLY A 325 3.52 -6.78 -12.08
C GLY A 325 2.45 -5.77 -12.45
N ASP A 326 2.84 -4.55 -12.79
CA ASP A 326 1.93 -3.51 -13.28
C ASP A 326 2.60 -2.59 -14.32
N ASN A 327 1.78 -1.97 -15.16
CA ASN A 327 2.18 -0.83 -16.01
C ASN A 327 1.10 0.28 -15.96
N TYR A 328 0.28 0.24 -14.92
CA TYR A 328 -0.85 1.12 -14.70
C TYR A 328 -0.78 1.68 -13.29
N ASN A 329 -1.30 2.90 -13.11
CA ASN A 329 -1.21 3.56 -11.81
C ASN A 329 -2.04 2.81 -10.76
N ARG A 330 -1.37 2.23 -9.76
CA ARG A 330 -2.02 1.48 -8.67
C ARG A 330 -2.99 2.32 -7.86
N ASN A 331 -2.71 3.61 -7.69
CA ASN A 331 -3.60 4.51 -6.99
C ASN A 331 -4.94 4.64 -7.73
N ASP A 332 -4.91 4.65 -9.05
CA ASP A 332 -6.12 4.72 -9.89
C ASP A 332 -6.94 3.43 -9.78
N ILE A 333 -6.27 2.27 -9.71
CA ILE A 333 -6.93 0.99 -9.42
C ILE A 333 -7.63 1.07 -8.06
N MET A 334 -6.94 1.55 -7.02
CA MET A 334 -7.50 1.66 -5.69
C MET A 334 -8.66 2.67 -5.61
N ILE A 335 -8.53 3.83 -6.27
CA ILE A 335 -9.62 4.81 -6.40
C ILE A 335 -10.82 4.17 -7.08
N GLY A 336 -10.62 3.40 -8.16
CA GLY A 336 -11.71 2.70 -8.83
C GLY A 336 -12.40 1.66 -7.95
N ILE A 337 -11.62 0.83 -7.25
CA ILE A 337 -12.14 -0.15 -6.28
C ILE A 337 -12.99 0.55 -5.22
N LEU A 338 -12.45 1.58 -4.56
CA LEU A 338 -13.11 2.27 -3.46
C LEU A 338 -14.31 3.10 -3.93
N SER A 339 -14.23 3.74 -5.10
CA SER A 339 -15.35 4.50 -5.67
C SER A 339 -16.52 3.57 -5.97
N ILE A 340 -16.28 2.43 -6.61
CA ILE A 340 -17.33 1.44 -6.88
C ILE A 340 -17.85 0.85 -5.57
N TYR A 341 -16.98 0.51 -4.63
CA TYR A 341 -17.36 -0.06 -3.33
C TYR A 341 -18.30 0.87 -2.54
N TYR A 342 -17.97 2.17 -2.50
CA TYR A 342 -18.76 3.22 -1.86
C TYR A 342 -19.86 3.81 -2.73
N LYS A 343 -20.13 3.22 -3.90
CA LYS A 343 -21.18 3.65 -4.85
C LYS A 343 -21.02 5.11 -5.30
N MET A 344 -19.79 5.60 -5.34
CA MET A 344 -19.45 6.88 -5.95
C MET A 344 -19.47 6.76 -7.48
N PRO A 345 -19.74 7.85 -8.21
CA PRO A 345 -19.61 7.87 -9.67
C PRO A 345 -18.20 7.42 -10.07
N TYR A 346 -18.12 6.48 -11.01
CA TYR A 346 -16.86 5.97 -11.53
C TYR A 346 -17.01 5.54 -12.98
N GLN A 347 -16.13 6.06 -13.83
CA GLN A 347 -15.99 5.71 -15.23
C GLN A 347 -14.83 4.72 -15.39
N PHE A 348 -15.02 3.73 -16.27
CA PHE A 348 -13.95 2.80 -16.60
C PHE A 348 -12.82 3.54 -17.31
N PRO A 349 -11.56 3.16 -17.06
CA PRO A 349 -10.43 3.85 -17.65
C PRO A 349 -10.37 3.61 -19.16
N ASN A 350 -10.02 4.67 -19.90
CA ASN A 350 -9.70 4.55 -21.31
C ASN A 350 -8.22 4.22 -21.46
N LEU A 351 -7.93 3.03 -22.01
CA LEU A 351 -6.55 2.57 -22.19
C LEU A 351 -5.94 3.05 -23.52
N VAL A 352 -6.72 3.71 -24.37
CA VAL A 352 -6.21 4.38 -25.58
C VAL A 352 -5.41 5.60 -25.14
N THR A 353 -4.14 5.64 -25.52
CA THR A 353 -3.26 6.76 -25.22
C THR A 353 -2.80 7.40 -26.53
N PHE A 354 -2.69 8.73 -26.52
CA PHE A 354 -2.16 9.51 -27.63
C PHE A 354 -0.73 9.93 -27.31
N ASN A 355 0.21 9.73 -28.25
CA ASN A 355 1.58 10.18 -28.05
C ASN A 355 1.66 11.71 -28.27
N VAL A 356 1.89 12.46 -27.20
CA VAL A 356 2.03 13.92 -27.25
C VAL A 356 3.52 14.27 -27.29
N LYS A 357 3.91 15.16 -28.19
CA LYS A 357 5.31 15.59 -28.31
C LYS A 357 5.80 16.26 -27.01
N PRO A 358 7.05 16.04 -26.57
CA PRO A 358 7.59 16.64 -25.34
C PRO A 358 7.48 18.17 -25.27
N GLU A 359 7.61 18.85 -26.41
CA GLU A 359 7.50 20.31 -26.49
C GLU A 359 6.06 20.77 -26.21
N THR A 360 5.07 20.00 -26.70
CA THR A 360 3.65 20.24 -26.43
C THR A 360 3.33 20.05 -24.96
N LEU A 361 3.80 18.96 -24.34
CA LEU A 361 3.62 18.73 -22.90
C LEU A 361 4.25 19.85 -22.06
N SER A 362 5.46 20.26 -22.43
CA SER A 362 6.19 21.32 -21.74
C SER A 362 5.46 22.66 -21.83
N SER A 363 4.78 22.94 -22.95
CA SER A 363 4.02 24.18 -23.13
C SER A 363 2.85 24.32 -22.14
N TYR A 364 2.29 23.20 -21.68
CA TYR A 364 1.16 23.16 -20.75
C TYR A 364 1.56 23.35 -19.28
N GLN A 365 2.83 23.20 -18.92
CA GLN A 365 3.27 23.37 -17.52
C GLN A 365 2.97 24.77 -16.99
N GLY A 366 2.50 24.89 -15.76
CA GLY A 366 2.20 26.19 -15.15
C GLY A 366 1.19 26.09 -14.03
N ILE A 367 0.91 27.23 -13.41
CA ILE A 367 -0.15 27.37 -12.42
C ILE A 367 -1.35 27.99 -13.12
N TYR A 368 -2.48 27.31 -13.04
CA TYR A 368 -3.73 27.71 -13.64
C TYR A 368 -4.68 28.15 -12.54
N ALA A 369 -5.27 29.34 -12.70
CA ALA A 369 -6.25 29.90 -11.78
C ALA A 369 -7.58 30.15 -12.51
N SER A 370 -8.68 30.06 -11.79
CA SER A 370 -10.01 30.38 -12.30
C SER A 370 -10.71 31.33 -11.34
N PRO A 371 -11.41 32.37 -11.83
CA PRO A 371 -12.30 33.15 -10.97
C PRO A 371 -13.55 32.35 -10.56
N GLN A 372 -13.83 31.22 -11.21
CA GLN A 372 -15.02 30.39 -10.97
C GLN A 372 -14.84 29.40 -9.81
N LEU A 373 -13.58 29.09 -9.45
CA LEU A 373 -13.25 28.13 -8.40
C LEU A 373 -12.13 28.69 -7.51
N PRO A 374 -12.26 28.68 -6.17
CA PRO A 374 -11.26 29.21 -5.25
C PRO A 374 -10.08 28.23 -5.07
N MET A 375 -9.52 27.74 -6.17
CA MET A 375 -8.40 26.81 -6.17
C MET A 375 -7.50 27.05 -7.39
N LYS A 376 -6.21 26.82 -7.21
CA LYS A 376 -5.26 26.75 -8.33
C LYS A 376 -4.95 25.29 -8.68
N ILE A 377 -4.69 25.04 -9.95
CA ILE A 377 -4.24 23.76 -10.47
C ILE A 377 -2.82 23.94 -11.00
N THR A 378 -1.86 23.21 -10.44
CA THR A 378 -0.48 23.17 -10.94
C THR A 378 -0.37 22.02 -11.92
N ILE A 379 0.10 22.32 -13.13
CA ILE A 379 0.39 21.35 -14.19
C ILE A 379 1.91 21.21 -14.31
N LYS A 380 2.44 19.99 -14.26
CA LYS A 380 3.87 19.68 -14.40
C LYS A 380 4.08 18.55 -15.39
N VAL A 381 5.29 18.47 -15.95
CA VAL A 381 5.75 17.26 -16.66
C VAL A 381 6.63 16.46 -15.71
N GLU A 382 6.24 15.23 -15.40
CA GLU A 382 7.00 14.31 -14.57
C GLU A 382 7.16 13.00 -15.34
N LYS A 383 8.40 12.54 -15.53
CA LYS A 383 8.72 11.31 -16.28
C LYS A 383 8.11 11.23 -17.69
N GLY A 384 7.95 12.39 -18.35
CA GLY A 384 7.38 12.48 -19.70
C GLY A 384 5.86 12.46 -19.75
N GLU A 385 5.18 12.51 -18.60
CA GLU A 385 3.72 12.56 -18.50
C GLU A 385 3.29 13.89 -17.86
N LEU A 386 2.08 14.36 -18.19
CA LEU A 386 1.50 15.49 -17.48
C LEU A 386 0.93 15.05 -16.15
N THR A 387 1.23 15.80 -15.09
CA THR A 387 0.59 15.67 -13.79
C THR A 387 -0.19 16.94 -13.46
N ALA A 388 -1.34 16.79 -12.81
CA ALA A 388 -2.14 17.87 -12.27
C ALA A 388 -2.20 17.79 -10.75
N GLN A 389 -2.12 18.93 -10.10
CA GLN A 389 -2.25 19.05 -8.65
C GLN A 389 -3.12 20.26 -8.29
N ALA A 390 -4.29 19.98 -7.74
CA ALA A 390 -5.13 20.98 -7.12
C ALA A 390 -4.52 21.45 -5.77
N THR A 391 -4.74 22.72 -5.43
CA THR A 391 -4.29 23.28 -4.14
C THR A 391 -4.84 22.45 -2.97
N GLY A 392 -3.96 21.99 -2.08
CA GLY A 392 -4.33 21.16 -0.93
C GLY A 392 -4.64 19.68 -1.24
N GLN A 393 -4.44 19.24 -2.48
CA GLN A 393 -4.67 17.86 -2.92
C GLN A 393 -3.37 17.19 -3.39
N GLY A 394 -3.40 15.86 -3.48
CA GLY A 394 -2.32 15.09 -4.10
C GLY A 394 -2.25 15.35 -5.61
N SER A 395 -1.07 15.18 -6.19
CA SER A 395 -0.92 15.17 -7.64
C SER A 395 -1.43 13.85 -8.24
N PHE A 396 -1.88 13.90 -9.48
CA PHE A 396 -2.27 12.73 -10.26
C PHE A 396 -1.80 12.87 -11.72
N THR A 397 -1.50 11.75 -12.36
CA THR A 397 -1.10 11.68 -13.77
C THR A 397 -2.31 11.79 -14.68
N LEU A 398 -2.14 12.47 -15.81
CA LEU A 398 -3.15 12.66 -16.84
C LEU A 398 -2.85 11.79 -18.07
N ASN A 399 -3.85 11.06 -18.55
CA ASN A 399 -3.77 10.26 -19.77
C ASN A 399 -4.08 11.15 -20.99
N PRO A 400 -3.19 11.27 -21.98
CA PRO A 400 -3.48 12.00 -23.21
C PRO A 400 -4.44 11.23 -24.10
N ILE A 401 -5.51 11.89 -24.55
CA ILE A 401 -6.43 11.37 -25.58
C ILE A 401 -6.29 12.12 -26.91
N SER A 402 -5.66 13.30 -26.91
CA SER A 402 -5.24 14.03 -28.10
C SER A 402 -4.04 14.93 -27.75
N ALA A 403 -3.58 15.76 -28.71
CA ALA A 403 -2.54 16.75 -28.45
C ALA A 403 -2.94 17.83 -27.43
N THR A 404 -4.24 18.06 -27.22
CA THR A 404 -4.78 19.13 -26.37
C THR A 404 -5.69 18.62 -25.26
N GLU A 405 -6.12 17.36 -25.31
CA GLU A 405 -7.08 16.80 -24.37
C GLU A 405 -6.46 15.68 -23.53
N PHE A 406 -6.68 15.79 -22.23
CA PHE A 406 -6.12 14.91 -21.22
C PHE A 406 -7.21 14.50 -20.24
N VAL A 407 -7.18 13.25 -19.78
CA VAL A 407 -8.19 12.71 -18.86
C VAL A 407 -7.57 12.12 -17.62
N PHE A 408 -8.33 12.19 -16.53
CA PHE A 408 -8.12 11.39 -15.33
C PHE A 408 -9.45 10.69 -15.02
N ASP A 409 -9.61 9.52 -15.62
CA ASP A 409 -10.84 8.71 -15.56
C ASP A 409 -11.30 8.38 -14.13
N PRO A 410 -10.41 8.11 -13.15
CA PRO A 410 -10.83 7.76 -11.79
C PRO A 410 -11.68 8.82 -11.09
N ALA A 411 -11.54 10.10 -11.46
CA ALA A 411 -12.37 11.20 -10.97
C ALA A 411 -13.22 11.86 -12.07
N SER A 412 -13.33 11.22 -13.24
CA SER A 412 -14.04 11.74 -14.43
C SER A 412 -13.63 13.18 -14.79
N ILE A 413 -12.33 13.46 -14.69
CA ILE A 413 -11.73 14.75 -15.01
C ILE A 413 -11.30 14.72 -16.48
N LYS A 414 -11.64 15.78 -17.22
CA LYS A 414 -11.06 16.07 -18.54
C LYS A 414 -10.50 17.48 -18.55
N LEU A 415 -9.24 17.61 -18.92
CA LEU A 415 -8.55 18.89 -19.12
C LEU A 415 -8.36 19.12 -20.62
N ILE A 416 -8.76 20.30 -21.09
CA ILE A 416 -8.61 20.72 -22.49
C ILE A 416 -7.76 21.97 -22.53
N PHE A 417 -6.56 21.86 -23.08
CA PHE A 417 -5.63 22.97 -23.21
C PHE A 417 -5.84 23.73 -24.53
N ASN A 418 -5.84 25.05 -24.44
CA ASN A 418 -5.91 25.94 -25.59
C ASN A 418 -5.07 27.20 -25.31
N GLY A 419 -3.81 27.18 -25.76
CA GLY A 419 -2.85 28.27 -25.50
C GLY A 419 -2.60 28.44 -24.00
N LYS A 420 -2.89 29.64 -23.47
CA LYS A 420 -2.79 29.95 -22.03
C LYS A 420 -4.01 29.49 -21.22
N ASN A 421 -5.06 28.99 -21.87
CA ASN A 421 -6.28 28.57 -21.20
C ASN A 421 -6.32 27.05 -21.03
N MET A 422 -6.98 26.60 -19.96
CA MET A 422 -7.27 25.20 -19.69
C MET A 422 -8.73 25.09 -19.23
N THR A 423 -9.53 24.29 -19.91
CA THR A 423 -10.90 23.98 -19.48
C THR A 423 -10.91 22.68 -18.69
N LEU A 424 -11.36 22.73 -17.45
CA LEU A 424 -11.65 21.56 -16.63
C LEU A 424 -13.12 21.16 -16.83
N LYS A 425 -13.36 19.93 -17.28
CA LYS A 425 -14.69 19.31 -17.29
C LYS A 425 -14.75 18.22 -16.23
N GLN A 426 -15.75 18.30 -15.34
CA GLN A 426 -15.98 17.31 -14.30
C GLN A 426 -17.45 17.32 -13.86
N GLY A 427 -18.07 16.14 -13.73
CA GLY A 427 -19.43 16.01 -13.20
C GLY A 427 -20.51 16.74 -14.03
N GLY A 428 -20.27 16.95 -15.32
CA GLY A 428 -21.16 17.73 -16.21
C GLY A 428 -20.97 19.25 -16.15
N ALA A 429 -20.09 19.75 -15.28
CA ALA A 429 -19.71 21.16 -15.22
C ALA A 429 -18.43 21.43 -16.02
N GLU A 430 -18.26 22.68 -16.47
CA GLU A 430 -17.08 23.17 -17.17
C GLU A 430 -16.55 24.44 -16.50
N TYR A 431 -15.25 24.46 -16.22
CA TYR A 431 -14.58 25.57 -15.56
C TYR A 431 -13.38 26.03 -16.38
N LEU A 432 -13.31 27.33 -16.68
CA LEU A 432 -12.22 27.92 -17.43
C LEU A 432 -11.13 28.39 -16.46
N PHE A 433 -9.92 27.91 -16.67
CA PHE A 433 -8.72 28.38 -16.01
C PHE A 433 -7.78 29.08 -17.00
N THR A 434 -7.01 30.04 -16.50
CA THR A 434 -5.97 30.73 -17.25
C THR A 434 -4.64 30.56 -16.53
N LYS A 435 -3.59 30.29 -17.30
CA LYS A 435 -2.21 30.17 -16.84
C LYS A 435 -1.68 31.53 -16.38
N GLU A 436 -1.14 31.56 -15.16
CA GLU A 436 -0.51 32.73 -14.55
C GLU A 436 0.73 33.21 -15.32
#